data_AF-A0A497DDG3-F1
#
_entry.id   AF-A0A497DDG3-F1
#
_cell.length_a   1.000
_cell.length_b   1.000
_cell.length_c   1.000
_cell.angle_alpha   90.00
_cell.angle_beta   90.00
_cell.angle_gamma   90.00
#
_symmetry.space_group_name_H-M   'P 1'
#
loop_
_entity.id
_entity.type
_entity.pdbx_description
1 polymer ?
#
loop_
_entity_poly.entity_id
_entity_poly.type
_entity_poly.pdbx_seq_one_letter_code
_entity_poly.pdbx_strand_id
1 'polypeptide(L)'
;DSVYNSRSTFQHYDIAYADLSYKPAPHDSIVLGEGVFADTVAPQMVINLSNLSPELGQKILNADTTTLDSDSTFREYFKGLFFESEPVTANGALYTVNFMLSGSQLMLYYHNDEKDSLNYRLSANVITARANSYTHDYSLSPVDFKQQVLDGDTLLGFEKLYVQGVGGVKTILRVPDIKDYTDSSRIAFNEVKLIIPGVTKPVIAPERLALVEISGDSSYVPLIDQYEGDSYFGGTYKSSSNEYVFRITRYMQSLYSGDKPNQGLYLFVSGASINPEGFVIKGNKYEGDTTGMRLEIIYTNLDNTN
;
A
#
# COMPACT_ATOMS: atom_id res chain seq x y z
N ASP A 1 7.81 -11.77 -7.29
CA ASP A 1 6.36 -11.70 -7.04
C ASP A 1 6.06 -11.84 -5.56
N SER A 2 5.58 -10.76 -4.95
CA SER A 2 4.93 -10.81 -3.64
C SER A 2 3.44 -11.02 -3.91
N VAL A 3 2.93 -12.23 -3.66
CA VAL A 3 1.50 -12.52 -3.82
C VAL A 3 0.74 -11.84 -2.68
N TYR A 4 -0.08 -10.86 -3.03
CA TYR A 4 -0.92 -10.12 -2.09
C TYR A 4 -2.13 -10.98 -1.68
N ASN A 5 -2.26 -11.22 -0.38
CA ASN A 5 -3.27 -12.10 0.19
C ASN A 5 -3.94 -11.43 1.39
N SER A 6 -4.80 -10.43 1.20
CA SER A 6 -5.54 -9.82 2.32
C SER A 6 -6.62 -10.72 2.94
N ARG A 7 -6.81 -11.93 2.41
CA ARG A 7 -7.79 -12.91 2.93
C ARG A 7 -7.22 -14.31 3.14
N SER A 8 -5.93 -14.51 2.90
CA SER A 8 -5.30 -15.83 3.10
C SER A 8 -4.57 -15.82 4.42
N THR A 9 -4.88 -16.78 5.29
CA THR A 9 -4.10 -17.04 6.49
C THR A 9 -2.95 -17.98 6.14
N PHE A 10 -1.77 -17.72 6.70
CA PHE A 10 -0.62 -18.60 6.54
C PHE A 10 -0.50 -19.47 7.79
N GLN A 11 -0.46 -20.79 7.62
CA GLN A 11 -0.13 -21.65 8.74
C GLN A 11 1.34 -21.44 9.12
N HIS A 12 1.57 -21.28 10.41
CA HIS A 12 2.90 -21.23 11.00
C HIS A 12 2.98 -22.25 12.14
N TYR A 13 4.20 -22.55 12.59
CA TYR A 13 4.38 -23.37 13.78
C TYR A 13 3.93 -22.60 15.03
N ASP A 14 3.43 -23.31 16.04
CA ASP A 14 2.92 -22.69 17.28
C ASP A 14 4.01 -22.11 18.19
N ILE A 15 5.27 -22.49 17.96
CA ILE A 15 6.39 -22.04 18.78
C ILE A 15 6.80 -20.62 18.34
N ALA A 16 6.55 -19.65 19.21
CA ALA A 16 7.14 -18.33 19.13
C ALA A 16 8.61 -18.40 19.63
N TYR A 17 9.56 -18.18 18.72
CA TYR A 17 10.99 -18.27 19.04
C TYR A 17 11.58 -16.99 19.66
N ALA A 18 10.90 -15.86 19.51
CA ALA A 18 11.30 -14.59 20.08
C ALA A 18 10.09 -13.65 20.16
N ASP A 19 10.09 -12.83 21.21
CA ASP A 19 9.17 -11.71 21.38
C ASP A 19 10.02 -10.49 21.79
N LEU A 20 9.77 -9.35 21.17
CA LEU A 20 10.45 -8.10 21.52
C LEU A 20 9.58 -6.88 21.25
N SER A 21 9.79 -5.85 22.08
CA SER A 21 9.39 -4.49 21.73
C SER A 21 10.39 -3.90 20.73
N TYR A 22 9.94 -3.65 19.50
CA TYR A 22 10.75 -3.03 18.45
C TYR A 22 10.26 -1.61 18.16
N LYS A 23 11.16 -0.62 18.25
CA LYS A 23 10.91 0.75 17.83
C LYS A 23 11.73 1.04 16.57
N PRO A 24 11.10 1.17 15.39
CA PRO A 24 11.82 1.50 14.16
C PRO A 24 12.52 2.86 14.26
N ALA A 25 13.73 2.94 13.71
CA ALA A 25 14.51 4.17 13.57
C ALA A 25 14.91 4.38 12.09
N PRO A 26 13.95 4.70 11.20
CA PRO A 26 14.14 4.66 9.74
C PRO A 26 15.07 5.77 9.19
N HIS A 27 15.60 6.63 10.05
CA HIS A 27 16.52 7.72 9.69
C HIS A 27 17.87 7.64 10.42
N ASP A 28 18.04 6.67 11.33
CA ASP A 28 19.26 6.54 12.12
C ASP A 28 20.17 5.49 11.47
N SER A 29 21.32 5.93 10.95
CA SER A 29 22.32 5.02 10.41
C SER A 29 22.88 4.13 11.51
N ILE A 30 23.23 2.89 11.16
CA ILE A 30 23.82 1.94 12.12
C ILE A 30 25.29 1.72 11.76
N VAL A 31 26.10 1.45 12.78
CA VAL A 31 27.51 1.07 12.59
C VAL A 31 27.58 -0.46 12.64
N LEU A 32 28.08 -1.07 11.56
CA LEU A 32 28.32 -2.50 11.47
C LEU A 32 29.81 -2.80 11.50
N GLY A 33 30.22 -3.85 12.21
CA GLY A 33 31.62 -4.22 12.39
C GLY A 33 32.24 -3.61 13.64
N GLU A 34 33.52 -3.93 13.88
CA GLU A 34 34.26 -3.48 15.06
C GLU A 34 35.60 -2.85 14.68
N GLY A 35 36.02 -1.87 15.48
CA GLY A 35 37.31 -1.19 15.33
C GLY A 35 37.48 -0.53 13.96
N VAL A 36 38.60 -0.84 13.29
CA VAL A 36 38.97 -0.23 12.00
C VAL A 36 38.12 -0.73 10.82
N PHE A 37 37.31 -1.77 11.03
CA PHE A 37 36.41 -2.34 10.03
C PHE A 37 34.94 -1.91 10.25
N ALA A 38 34.70 -1.02 11.21
CA ALA A 38 33.37 -0.46 11.44
C ALA A 38 32.98 0.45 10.28
N ASP A 39 31.82 0.18 9.68
CA ASP A 39 31.25 0.98 8.60
C ASP A 39 29.86 1.49 8.98
N THR A 40 29.55 2.72 8.57
CA THR A 40 28.25 3.34 8.80
C THR A 40 27.34 3.03 7.62
N VAL A 41 26.30 2.24 7.87
CA VAL A 41 25.35 1.84 6.84
C VAL A 41 24.00 2.53 7.04
N ALA A 42 23.24 2.60 5.95
CA ALA A 42 21.86 3.08 5.98
C ALA A 42 21.02 2.34 7.05
N PRO A 43 19.95 2.95 7.58
CA PRO A 43 19.09 2.32 8.59
C PRO A 43 18.66 0.90 8.18
N GLN A 44 18.81 -0.08 9.06
CA GLN A 44 18.40 -1.46 8.83
C GLN A 44 17.65 -2.01 10.05
N MET A 45 16.74 -2.95 9.80
CA MET A 45 16.13 -3.75 10.85
C MET A 45 17.09 -4.87 11.25
N VAL A 46 17.63 -4.80 12.47
CA VAL A 46 18.49 -5.84 13.04
C VAL A 46 17.83 -6.37 14.31
N ILE A 47 17.54 -7.67 14.32
CA ILE A 47 17.06 -8.39 15.50
C ILE A 47 18.12 -9.41 15.89
N ASN A 48 18.74 -9.22 17.05
CA ASN A 48 19.62 -10.23 17.63
C ASN A 48 18.76 -11.24 18.41
N LEU A 49 18.37 -12.32 17.75
CA LEU A 49 17.53 -13.36 18.33
C LEU A 49 18.23 -14.07 19.50
N SER A 50 19.56 -14.24 19.48
CA SER A 50 20.29 -14.90 20.57
C SER A 50 20.25 -14.14 21.89
N ASN A 51 20.03 -12.81 21.86
CA ASN A 51 19.80 -12.02 23.07
C ASN A 51 18.41 -12.25 23.68
N LEU A 52 17.48 -12.84 22.91
CA LEU A 52 16.11 -13.13 23.32
C LEU A 52 15.99 -14.61 23.68
N SER A 53 16.30 -15.49 22.73
CA SER A 53 16.31 -16.94 22.91
C SER A 53 17.23 -17.65 21.88
N PRO A 54 18.13 -18.56 22.30
CA PRO A 54 18.96 -19.36 21.38
C PRO A 54 18.19 -20.48 20.66
N GLU A 55 16.94 -20.74 21.02
CA GLU A 55 16.15 -21.93 20.64
C GLU A 55 15.97 -22.07 19.13
N LEU A 56 15.86 -20.98 18.38
CA LEU A 56 15.77 -21.05 16.92
C LEU A 56 17.10 -21.53 16.32
N GLY A 57 18.22 -20.99 16.82
CA GLY A 57 19.54 -21.44 16.41
C GLY A 57 19.75 -22.90 16.77
N GLN A 58 19.36 -23.29 17.99
CA GLN A 58 19.47 -24.67 18.46
C GLN A 58 18.58 -25.63 17.66
N LYS A 59 17.38 -25.21 17.22
CA LYS A 59 16.53 -25.98 16.32
C LYS A 59 17.26 -26.33 15.03
N ILE A 60 17.98 -25.37 14.45
CA ILE A 60 18.72 -25.57 13.20
C ILE A 60 19.95 -26.46 13.44
N LEU A 61 20.70 -26.20 14.52
CA LEU A 61 21.91 -26.98 14.86
C LEU A 61 21.61 -28.43 15.28
N ASN A 62 20.46 -28.69 15.89
CA ASN A 62 20.03 -30.03 16.29
C ASN A 62 19.33 -30.82 15.17
N ALA A 63 19.18 -30.25 13.97
CA ALA A 63 18.58 -30.97 12.86
C ALA A 63 19.48 -32.14 12.41
N ASP A 64 18.88 -33.28 12.08
CA ASP A 64 19.61 -34.43 11.58
C ASP A 64 20.42 -34.08 10.33
N THR A 65 21.58 -34.73 10.15
CA THR A 65 22.45 -34.48 8.99
C THR A 65 21.74 -34.72 7.66
N THR A 66 20.82 -35.69 7.60
CA THR A 66 19.97 -35.94 6.41
C THR A 66 19.00 -34.80 6.12
N THR A 67 18.57 -34.06 7.14
CA THR A 67 17.73 -32.87 6.97
C THR A 67 18.54 -31.73 6.39
N LEU A 68 19.80 -31.58 6.83
CA LEU A 68 20.73 -30.54 6.40
C LEU A 68 21.48 -30.88 5.09
N ASP A 69 21.26 -32.06 4.51
CA ASP A 69 22.02 -32.58 3.36
C ASP A 69 21.74 -31.84 2.05
N SER A 70 20.54 -31.26 1.89
CA SER A 70 20.15 -30.55 0.68
C SER A 70 19.21 -29.37 0.95
N ASP A 71 19.17 -28.44 0.01
CA ASP A 71 18.19 -27.36 0.00
C ASP A 71 16.73 -27.87 0.04
N SER A 72 16.46 -29.03 -0.57
CA SER A 72 15.10 -29.58 -0.63
C SER A 72 14.66 -30.07 0.75
N THR A 73 15.48 -30.91 1.38
CA THR A 73 15.22 -31.45 2.72
C THR A 73 15.21 -30.34 3.76
N PHE A 74 16.10 -29.35 3.64
CA PHE A 74 16.12 -28.22 4.56
C PHE A 74 14.86 -27.34 4.46
N ARG A 75 14.36 -27.05 3.24
CA ARG A 75 13.09 -26.31 3.07
C ARG A 75 11.86 -27.09 3.54
N GLU A 76 11.95 -28.41 3.66
CA GLU A 76 10.90 -29.20 4.28
C GLU A 76 10.87 -29.02 5.80
N TYR A 77 12.04 -28.90 6.42
CA TYR A 77 12.23 -28.71 7.85
C TYR A 77 12.06 -27.25 8.31
N PHE A 78 12.58 -26.29 7.54
CA PHE A 78 12.58 -24.86 7.83
C PHE A 78 11.86 -24.10 6.72
N LYS A 79 10.59 -23.78 6.97
CA LYS A 79 9.70 -23.12 6.00
C LYS A 79 9.96 -21.61 5.84
N GLY A 80 10.74 -21.02 6.73
CA GLY A 80 11.06 -19.59 6.74
C GLY A 80 10.80 -18.95 8.10
N LEU A 81 10.83 -17.62 8.12
CA LEU A 81 10.52 -16.81 9.29
C LEU A 81 9.12 -16.21 9.13
N PHE A 82 8.32 -16.30 10.20
CA PHE A 82 7.04 -15.63 10.31
C PHE A 82 7.19 -14.48 11.30
N PHE A 83 6.85 -13.27 10.86
CA PHE A 83 6.88 -12.07 11.69
C PHE A 83 5.45 -11.59 11.86
N GLU A 84 5.06 -11.36 13.10
CA GLU A 84 3.78 -10.79 13.46
C GLU A 84 4.00 -9.62 14.42
N SER A 85 3.20 -8.58 14.28
CA SER A 85 3.16 -7.46 15.21
C SER A 85 1.98 -7.63 16.16
N GLU A 86 2.19 -7.36 17.44
CA GLU A 86 1.08 -7.28 18.38
C GLU A 86 0.26 -6.00 18.16
N PRO A 87 -1.09 -6.06 18.29
CA PRO A 87 -1.93 -4.89 18.21
C PRO A 87 -1.68 -3.95 19.40
N VAL A 88 -1.52 -2.66 19.11
CA VAL A 88 -1.37 -1.61 20.13
C VAL A 88 -2.46 -0.56 19.98
N THR A 89 -2.96 -0.04 21.10
CA THR A 89 -4.04 0.96 21.12
C THR A 89 -3.54 2.40 20.96
N ALA A 90 -2.25 2.64 21.21
CA ALA A 90 -1.60 3.93 21.05
C ALA A 90 -0.11 3.74 20.74
N ASN A 91 0.50 4.76 20.14
CA ASN A 91 1.95 4.81 19.86
C ASN A 91 2.48 3.65 19.00
N GLY A 92 1.62 3.02 18.19
CA GLY A 92 2.04 2.06 17.17
C GLY A 92 2.77 2.73 16.01
N ALA A 93 3.45 1.90 15.21
CA ALA A 93 4.12 2.33 14.00
C ALA A 93 3.78 1.39 12.85
N LEU A 94 3.70 1.97 11.65
CA LEU A 94 3.57 1.24 10.40
C LEU A 94 4.81 1.55 9.59
N TYR A 95 5.58 0.54 9.24
CA TYR A 95 6.83 0.69 8.52
C TYR A 95 7.02 -0.46 7.53
N THR A 96 7.71 -0.17 6.43
CA THR A 96 7.97 -1.12 5.37
C THR A 96 9.43 -1.53 5.41
N VAL A 97 9.69 -2.84 5.34
CA VAL A 97 11.06 -3.39 5.31
C VAL A 97 11.34 -3.97 3.92
N ASN A 98 12.38 -3.46 3.28
CA ASN A 98 12.79 -3.95 1.97
C ASN A 98 13.82 -5.08 2.09
N PHE A 99 13.32 -6.33 2.06
CA PHE A 99 14.16 -7.53 2.10
C PHE A 99 14.86 -7.86 0.76
N MET A 100 14.74 -7.02 -0.27
CA MET A 100 15.33 -7.26 -1.60
C MET A 100 16.73 -6.67 -1.76
N LEU A 101 17.16 -5.82 -0.81
CA LEU A 101 18.49 -5.23 -0.84
C LEU A 101 19.56 -6.28 -0.53
N SER A 102 20.70 -6.17 -1.21
CA SER A 102 21.89 -7.00 -0.96
C SER A 102 22.32 -6.86 0.49
N GLY A 103 22.08 -7.88 1.30
CA GLY A 103 22.40 -7.86 2.74
C GLY A 103 21.28 -8.38 3.66
N SER A 104 20.07 -8.58 3.15
CA SER A 104 19.00 -9.23 3.92
C SER A 104 19.38 -10.69 4.21
N GLN A 105 19.61 -11.02 5.47
CA GLN A 105 20.14 -12.32 5.85
C GLN A 105 19.71 -12.71 7.27
N LEU A 106 19.62 -14.02 7.50
CA LEU A 106 19.70 -14.61 8.83
C LEU A 106 21.12 -15.14 9.02
N MET A 107 21.79 -14.69 10.08
CA MET A 107 23.13 -15.15 10.43
C MET A 107 23.05 -16.09 11.63
N LEU A 108 23.45 -17.34 11.45
CA LEU A 108 23.61 -18.31 12.52
C LEU A 108 25.05 -18.26 13.01
N TYR A 109 25.25 -17.96 14.29
CA TYR A 109 26.57 -18.06 14.95
C TYR A 109 26.60 -19.31 15.82
N TYR A 110 27.68 -20.08 15.74
CA TYR A 110 27.81 -21.36 16.45
C TYR A 110 29.28 -21.71 16.72
N HIS A 111 29.51 -22.74 17.53
CA HIS A 111 30.83 -23.32 17.76
C HIS A 111 30.73 -24.83 17.79
N ASN A 112 31.87 -25.52 17.74
CA ASN A 112 31.98 -26.94 18.01
C ASN A 112 33.24 -27.22 18.86
N ASP A 113 33.54 -28.49 19.12
CA ASP A 113 34.67 -28.87 19.98
C ASP A 113 36.04 -28.52 19.38
N GLU A 114 36.12 -28.30 18.06
CA GLU A 114 37.37 -28.00 17.35
C GLU A 114 37.59 -26.51 17.08
N LYS A 115 36.50 -25.76 16.88
CA LYS A 115 36.52 -24.37 16.42
C LYS A 115 35.43 -23.55 17.10
N ASP A 116 35.81 -22.38 17.56
CA ASP A 116 34.92 -21.34 18.07
C ASP A 116 34.63 -20.28 17.00
N SER A 117 33.59 -19.47 17.23
CA SER A 117 33.21 -18.31 16.41
C SER A 117 32.88 -18.63 14.95
N LEU A 118 32.25 -19.78 14.70
CA LEU A 118 31.74 -20.15 13.40
C LEU A 118 30.45 -19.38 13.08
N ASN A 119 30.19 -19.19 11.79
CA ASN A 119 28.94 -18.62 11.33
C ASN A 119 28.47 -19.23 10.02
N TYR A 120 27.16 -19.20 9.79
CA TYR A 120 26.53 -19.63 8.56
C TYR A 120 25.45 -18.62 8.15
N ARG A 121 25.47 -18.26 6.86
CA ARG A 121 24.60 -17.21 6.31
C ARG A 121 23.46 -17.82 5.49
N LEU A 122 22.23 -17.58 5.92
CA LEU A 122 21.02 -17.81 5.12
C LEU A 122 20.60 -16.49 4.47
N SER A 123 20.84 -16.36 3.16
CA SER A 123 20.60 -15.11 2.43
C SER A 123 19.17 -15.02 1.90
N ALA A 124 18.53 -13.88 2.09
CA ALA A 124 17.28 -13.53 1.41
C ALA A 124 17.57 -12.62 0.21
N ASN A 125 16.98 -12.91 -0.95
CA ASN A 125 17.22 -12.17 -2.19
C ASN A 125 15.96 -12.15 -3.07
N VAL A 126 16.08 -11.77 -4.34
CA VAL A 126 14.93 -11.61 -5.24
C VAL A 126 14.13 -12.89 -5.50
N ILE A 127 14.73 -14.08 -5.33
CA ILE A 127 14.05 -15.37 -5.50
C ILE A 127 13.48 -15.93 -4.18
N THR A 128 13.75 -15.30 -3.05
CA THR A 128 13.16 -15.70 -1.76
C THR A 128 11.66 -15.42 -1.77
N ALA A 129 10.86 -16.47 -1.54
CA ALA A 129 9.42 -16.34 -1.42
C ALA A 129 9.06 -15.43 -0.23
N ARG A 130 8.12 -14.51 -0.45
CA ARG A 130 7.64 -13.57 0.56
C ARG A 130 6.13 -13.44 0.41
N ALA A 131 5.44 -13.40 1.54
CA ALA A 131 4.02 -13.14 1.59
C ALA A 131 3.71 -12.28 2.81
N ASN A 132 2.77 -11.34 2.65
CA ASN A 132 2.24 -10.54 3.74
C ASN A 132 0.74 -10.79 3.84
N SER A 133 0.24 -10.87 5.07
CA SER A 133 -1.18 -10.84 5.39
C SER A 133 -1.46 -9.61 6.24
N TYR A 134 -2.60 -8.97 6.01
CA TYR A 134 -3.00 -7.76 6.73
C TYR A 134 -4.44 -7.93 7.21
N THR A 135 -4.65 -7.64 8.49
CA THR A 135 -5.98 -7.61 9.11
C THR A 135 -6.22 -6.21 9.64
N HIS A 136 -7.37 -5.63 9.32
CA HIS A 136 -7.77 -4.29 9.78
C HIS A 136 -8.90 -4.40 10.80
N ASP A 137 -8.69 -3.82 11.98
CA ASP A 137 -9.75 -3.60 12.96
C ASP A 137 -10.13 -2.12 12.98
N TYR A 138 -11.34 -1.82 12.49
CA TYR A 138 -11.89 -0.47 12.44
C TYR A 138 -12.83 -0.16 13.61
N SER A 139 -12.91 -1.02 14.64
CA SER A 139 -13.83 -0.85 15.78
C SER A 139 -13.61 0.48 16.54
N LEU A 140 -12.35 0.91 16.65
CA LEU A 140 -11.92 2.16 17.28
C LEU A 140 -11.85 3.35 16.31
N SER A 141 -12.23 3.19 15.04
CA SER A 141 -12.25 4.28 14.07
C SER A 141 -13.33 5.34 14.42
N PRO A 142 -13.18 6.59 13.92
CA PRO A 142 -14.19 7.63 14.03
C PRO A 142 -15.59 7.17 13.59
N VAL A 143 -16.65 7.75 14.17
CA VAL A 143 -18.04 7.35 13.91
C VAL A 143 -18.42 7.52 12.44
N ASP A 144 -18.04 8.65 11.83
CA ASP A 144 -18.27 8.94 10.41
C ASP A 144 -17.61 7.89 9.50
N PHE A 145 -16.37 7.50 9.81
CA PHE A 145 -15.68 6.43 9.10
C PHE A 145 -16.44 5.10 9.21
N LYS A 146 -16.83 4.69 10.43
CA LYS A 146 -17.52 3.41 10.63
C LYS A 146 -18.86 3.36 9.89
N GLN A 147 -19.65 4.41 9.99
CA GLN A 147 -20.94 4.51 9.28
C GLN A 147 -20.76 4.42 7.76
N GLN A 148 -19.75 5.08 7.21
CA GLN A 148 -19.51 5.03 5.77
C GLN A 148 -18.95 3.68 5.31
N VAL A 149 -17.92 3.18 5.99
CA VAL A 149 -17.09 2.06 5.52
C VAL A 149 -17.64 0.71 5.96
N LEU A 150 -18.16 0.61 7.18
CA LEU A 150 -18.68 -0.65 7.73
C LEU A 150 -20.18 -0.78 7.51
N ASP A 151 -20.94 0.30 7.73
CA ASP A 151 -22.40 0.27 7.64
C ASP A 151 -22.90 0.64 6.21
N GLY A 152 -22.02 1.19 5.37
CA GLY A 152 -22.31 1.46 3.95
C GLY A 152 -23.07 2.77 3.70
N ASP A 153 -23.05 3.74 4.61
CA ASP A 153 -23.68 5.05 4.40
C ASP A 153 -22.90 5.90 3.38
N THR A 154 -23.33 5.82 2.13
CA THR A 154 -22.72 6.57 1.02
C THR A 154 -22.93 8.08 1.08
N LEU A 155 -23.91 8.59 1.84
CA LEU A 155 -24.17 10.03 1.95
C LEU A 155 -23.03 10.75 2.69
N LEU A 156 -22.34 10.05 3.58
CA LEU A 156 -21.15 10.58 4.24
C LEU A 156 -20.00 10.88 3.26
N GLY A 157 -20.07 10.34 2.03
CA GLY A 157 -19.14 10.64 0.95
C GLY A 157 -19.18 12.11 0.49
N PHE A 158 -20.28 12.82 0.77
CA PHE A 158 -20.36 14.26 0.55
C PHE A 158 -19.40 15.03 1.46
N GLU A 159 -19.14 14.52 2.66
CA GLU A 159 -18.22 15.12 3.62
C GLU A 159 -16.81 14.57 3.44
N LYS A 160 -16.60 13.26 3.61
CA LYS A 160 -15.26 12.65 3.56
C LYS A 160 -15.27 11.36 2.78
N LEU A 161 -14.15 11.08 2.12
CA LEU A 161 -13.86 9.80 1.48
C LEU A 161 -12.48 9.32 1.95
N TYR A 162 -12.24 8.02 1.87
CA TYR A 162 -11.03 7.41 2.41
C TYR A 162 -10.38 6.47 1.39
N VAL A 163 -9.05 6.52 1.35
CA VAL A 163 -8.22 5.51 0.72
C VAL A 163 -7.17 5.05 1.71
N GLN A 164 -6.91 3.75 1.77
CA GLN A 164 -5.90 3.14 2.61
C GLN A 164 -5.30 1.94 1.88
N GLY A 165 -3.99 1.87 1.83
CA GLY A 165 -3.29 0.72 1.26
C GLY A 165 -3.29 -0.51 2.18
N VAL A 166 -2.39 -1.46 1.92
CA VAL A 166 -2.27 -2.79 2.55
C VAL A 166 -3.61 -3.50 2.80
N GLY A 167 -4.50 -3.42 1.81
CA GLY A 167 -5.82 -4.05 1.89
C GLY A 167 -6.86 -3.38 2.76
N GLY A 168 -6.65 -2.12 3.09
CA GLY A 168 -7.67 -1.28 3.67
C GLY A 168 -8.73 -0.85 2.64
N VAL A 169 -9.15 0.40 2.76
CA VAL A 169 -10.30 0.93 2.02
C VAL A 169 -9.94 1.48 0.64
N LYS A 170 -10.85 1.29 -0.32
CA LYS A 170 -10.84 1.98 -1.62
C LYS A 170 -12.13 2.79 -1.77
N THR A 171 -12.05 3.88 -2.51
CA THR A 171 -13.20 4.75 -2.79
C THR A 171 -13.81 4.39 -4.14
N ILE A 172 -15.15 4.42 -4.23
CA ILE A 172 -15.88 4.33 -5.50
C ILE A 172 -16.39 5.72 -5.86
N LEU A 173 -15.98 6.24 -7.01
CA LEU A 173 -16.46 7.51 -7.54
C LEU A 173 -17.49 7.28 -8.64
N ARG A 174 -18.56 8.06 -8.63
CA ARG A 174 -19.57 8.05 -9.70
C ARG A 174 -19.79 9.46 -10.18
N VAL A 175 -19.95 9.62 -11.50
CA VAL A 175 -20.28 10.90 -12.14
C VAL A 175 -21.70 10.79 -12.66
N PRO A 176 -22.74 10.90 -11.82
CA PRO A 176 -24.12 10.78 -12.28
C PRO A 176 -24.47 11.88 -13.28
N ASP A 177 -25.45 11.62 -14.12
CA ASP A 177 -26.17 12.65 -14.89
C ASP A 177 -25.27 13.58 -15.72
N ILE A 178 -24.18 13.04 -16.29
CA ILE A 178 -23.20 13.83 -17.05
C ILE A 178 -23.82 14.61 -18.23
N LYS A 179 -24.91 14.08 -18.79
CA LYS A 179 -25.64 14.72 -19.90
C LYS A 179 -26.41 15.96 -19.44
N ASP A 180 -26.79 16.02 -18.17
CA ASP A 180 -27.56 17.12 -17.59
C ASP A 180 -26.66 18.31 -17.20
N TYR A 181 -25.34 18.14 -17.22
CA TYR A 181 -24.38 19.23 -16.97
C TYR A 181 -24.28 20.25 -18.10
N THR A 182 -24.99 20.04 -19.22
CA THR A 182 -25.01 20.97 -20.35
C THR A 182 -26.44 21.32 -20.69
N ASP A 183 -26.69 22.59 -21.06
CA ASP A 183 -28.01 23.10 -21.47
C ASP A 183 -28.46 22.54 -22.84
N SER A 184 -28.44 21.21 -23.01
CA SER A 184 -28.75 20.50 -24.26
C SER A 184 -27.85 20.82 -25.46
N SER A 185 -26.75 21.55 -25.26
CA SER A 185 -25.78 21.85 -26.32
C SER A 185 -24.83 20.68 -26.56
N ARG A 186 -24.46 20.45 -27.82
CA ARG A 186 -23.37 19.54 -28.18
C ARG A 186 -22.06 20.15 -27.73
N ILE A 187 -21.36 19.47 -26.83
CA ILE A 187 -20.06 19.92 -26.34
C ILE A 187 -18.94 18.96 -26.74
N ALA A 188 -17.76 19.55 -26.94
CA ALA A 188 -16.50 18.81 -26.99
C ALA A 188 -15.65 19.22 -25.77
N PHE A 189 -15.27 18.25 -24.94
CA PHE A 189 -14.35 18.49 -23.83
C PHE A 189 -12.93 18.68 -24.38
N ASN A 190 -12.33 19.84 -24.08
CA ASN A 190 -10.93 20.12 -24.36
C ASN A 190 -10.04 19.59 -23.24
N GLU A 191 -10.50 19.72 -21.99
CA GLU A 191 -9.80 19.23 -20.81
C GLU A 191 -10.81 18.94 -19.69
N VAL A 192 -10.70 17.78 -19.05
CA VAL A 192 -11.38 17.49 -17.80
C VAL A 192 -10.38 17.01 -16.76
N LYS A 193 -10.33 17.71 -15.64
CA LYS A 193 -9.50 17.33 -14.48
C LYS A 193 -10.39 16.95 -13.30
N LEU A 194 -10.14 15.79 -12.73
CA LEU A 194 -10.66 15.41 -11.42
C LEU A 194 -9.65 15.87 -10.36
N ILE A 195 -10.08 16.79 -9.50
CA ILE A 195 -9.30 17.30 -8.38
C ILE A 195 -9.74 16.58 -7.10
N ILE A 196 -8.78 16.02 -6.37
CA ILE A 196 -8.99 15.23 -5.16
C ILE A 196 -8.19 15.86 -4.02
N PRO A 197 -8.78 16.81 -3.27
CA PRO A 197 -8.10 17.49 -2.18
C PRO A 197 -8.17 16.69 -0.88
N GLY A 198 -7.14 16.81 -0.04
CA GLY A 198 -7.10 16.21 1.29
C GLY A 198 -7.75 17.08 2.36
N VAL A 199 -8.30 16.45 3.39
CA VAL A 199 -8.85 17.15 4.58
C VAL A 199 -7.70 17.78 5.37
N THR A 200 -6.74 16.95 5.78
CA THR A 200 -5.49 17.37 6.42
C THR A 200 -4.30 16.85 5.65
N LYS A 201 -3.18 17.57 5.71
CA LYS A 201 -1.92 17.12 5.10
C LYS A 201 -1.34 16.00 5.96
N PRO A 202 -1.18 14.77 5.43
CA PRO A 202 -0.59 13.68 6.20
C PRO A 202 0.93 13.87 6.35
N VAL A 203 1.51 13.20 7.35
CA VAL A 203 2.97 13.13 7.51
C VAL A 203 3.60 12.43 6.31
N ILE A 204 2.99 11.32 5.88
CA ILE A 204 3.37 10.58 4.68
C ILE A 204 2.09 10.38 3.87
N ALA A 205 2.01 10.99 2.69
CA ALA A 205 0.93 10.77 1.75
C ALA A 205 1.29 9.60 0.82
N PRO A 206 0.30 8.85 0.31
CA PRO A 206 0.53 7.95 -0.82
C PRO A 206 1.19 8.72 -1.97
N GLU A 207 2.34 8.26 -2.47
CA GLU A 207 3.03 8.97 -3.57
C GLU A 207 2.15 9.10 -4.81
N ARG A 208 1.40 8.03 -5.11
CA ARG A 208 0.47 7.96 -6.23
C ARG A 208 -0.85 7.30 -5.81
N LEU A 209 -1.95 7.85 -6.32
CA LEU A 209 -3.23 7.14 -6.37
C LEU A 209 -3.44 6.56 -7.77
N ALA A 210 -4.18 5.45 -7.83
CA ALA A 210 -4.64 4.84 -9.06
C ALA A 210 -6.14 5.12 -9.23
N LEU A 211 -6.54 5.39 -10.47
CA LEU A 211 -7.93 5.64 -10.86
C LEU A 211 -8.27 4.79 -12.09
N VAL A 212 -9.22 3.88 -11.94
CA VAL A 212 -9.56 2.87 -12.97
C VAL A 212 -11.06 2.76 -13.15
N GLU A 213 -11.49 2.35 -14.35
CA GLU A 213 -12.90 2.17 -14.69
C GLU A 213 -13.41 0.82 -14.17
N ILE A 214 -14.58 0.83 -13.54
CA ILE A 214 -15.25 -0.39 -13.07
C ILE A 214 -15.93 -1.07 -14.28
N SER A 215 -15.72 -2.38 -14.42
CA SER A 215 -16.38 -3.21 -15.43
C SER A 215 -17.63 -3.91 -14.85
N GLY A 216 -18.47 -4.48 -15.73
CA GLY A 216 -19.77 -5.06 -15.37
C GLY A 216 -19.71 -6.21 -14.38
N ASP A 217 -18.56 -6.88 -14.31
CA ASP A 217 -18.25 -7.99 -13.40
C ASP A 217 -17.51 -7.54 -12.13
N SER A 218 -17.44 -6.23 -11.85
CA SER A 218 -16.66 -5.61 -10.76
C SER A 218 -15.14 -5.76 -10.88
N SER A 219 -14.63 -6.29 -12.00
CA SER A 219 -13.23 -6.09 -12.37
C SER A 219 -12.99 -4.62 -12.76
N TYR A 220 -11.75 -4.27 -13.09
CA TYR A 220 -11.44 -2.92 -13.53
C TYR A 220 -10.42 -2.89 -14.65
N VAL A 221 -10.51 -1.84 -15.45
CA VAL A 221 -9.62 -1.61 -16.59
C VAL A 221 -9.01 -0.21 -16.51
N PRO A 222 -7.81 0.00 -17.08
CA PRO A 222 -7.25 1.33 -17.22
C PRO A 222 -8.20 2.29 -17.93
N LEU A 223 -8.24 3.54 -17.46
CA LEU A 223 -8.93 4.60 -18.19
C LEU A 223 -8.21 4.86 -19.52
N ILE A 224 -8.96 5.23 -20.56
CA ILE A 224 -8.38 5.51 -21.88
C ILE A 224 -7.33 6.63 -21.83
N ASP A 225 -7.49 7.59 -20.91
CA ASP A 225 -6.54 8.69 -20.67
C ASP A 225 -5.19 8.21 -20.13
N GLN A 226 -5.09 7.01 -19.54
CA GLN A 226 -3.82 6.47 -19.05
C GLN A 226 -2.84 6.12 -20.18
N TYR A 227 -3.36 5.80 -21.38
CA TYR A 227 -2.52 5.46 -22.54
C TYR A 227 -1.74 6.65 -23.11
N GLU A 228 -2.09 7.88 -22.72
CA GLU A 228 -1.32 9.09 -23.05
C GLU A 228 -0.06 9.25 -22.17
N GLY A 229 0.10 8.40 -21.16
CA GLY A 229 1.25 8.37 -20.25
C GLY A 229 1.02 9.07 -18.91
N ASP A 230 1.84 8.71 -17.92
CA ASP A 230 1.70 9.16 -16.52
C ASP A 230 1.73 10.69 -16.37
N SER A 231 2.58 11.38 -17.15
CA SER A 231 2.68 12.84 -17.13
C SER A 231 1.39 13.53 -17.58
N TYR A 232 0.63 12.92 -18.50
CA TYR A 232 -0.67 13.43 -18.94
C TYR A 232 -1.77 13.09 -17.94
N PHE A 233 -1.83 11.81 -17.54
CA PHE A 233 -2.91 11.28 -16.72
C PHE A 233 -2.87 11.80 -15.27
N GLY A 234 -1.68 11.92 -14.69
CA GLY A 234 -1.48 12.45 -13.34
C GLY A 234 -1.49 11.37 -12.24
N GLY A 235 -2.18 11.66 -11.14
CA GLY A 235 -2.28 10.79 -9.96
C GLY A 235 -1.12 10.86 -8.98
N THR A 236 -0.08 11.66 -9.24
CA THR A 236 0.99 11.96 -8.26
C THR A 236 0.49 12.97 -7.21
N TYR A 237 0.87 12.74 -5.96
CA TYR A 237 0.57 13.66 -4.87
C TYR A 237 1.25 15.02 -5.05
N LYS A 238 0.49 16.10 -4.84
CA LYS A 238 1.00 17.48 -4.84
C LYS A 238 1.03 18.02 -3.42
N SER A 239 2.21 18.01 -2.80
CA SER A 239 2.36 18.40 -1.39
C SER A 239 2.12 19.89 -1.11
N SER A 240 2.25 20.76 -2.12
CA SER A 240 2.00 22.20 -2.01
C SER A 240 0.51 22.55 -1.91
N SER A 241 -0.35 21.80 -2.61
CA SER A 241 -1.80 21.97 -2.60
C SER A 241 -2.56 20.90 -1.81
N ASN A 242 -1.87 19.89 -1.26
CA ASN A 242 -2.46 18.76 -0.54
C ASN A 242 -3.53 18.04 -1.38
N GLU A 243 -3.21 17.68 -2.61
CA GLU A 243 -4.19 17.12 -3.54
C GLU A 243 -3.58 16.11 -4.53
N TYR A 244 -4.45 15.37 -5.19
CA TYR A 244 -4.17 14.61 -6.40
C TYR A 244 -4.98 15.18 -7.55
N VAL A 245 -4.42 15.12 -8.76
CA VAL A 245 -5.11 15.55 -9.97
C VAL A 245 -5.02 14.46 -11.02
N PHE A 246 -6.16 14.09 -11.58
CA PHE A 246 -6.26 13.19 -12.73
C PHE A 246 -6.84 13.92 -13.91
N ARG A 247 -6.25 13.72 -15.10
CA ARG A 247 -6.86 14.17 -16.36
C ARG A 247 -7.65 13.01 -16.95
N ILE A 248 -8.95 13.21 -17.12
CA ILE A 248 -9.92 12.16 -17.54
C ILE A 248 -10.80 12.64 -18.70
N THR A 249 -10.25 13.49 -19.57
CA THR A 249 -10.96 14.16 -20.66
C THR A 249 -11.66 13.17 -21.58
N ARG A 250 -10.95 12.13 -22.03
CA ARG A 250 -11.46 11.17 -23.01
C ARG A 250 -12.48 10.23 -22.39
N TYR A 251 -12.26 9.80 -21.14
CA TYR A 251 -13.25 9.06 -20.37
C TYR A 251 -14.56 9.84 -20.22
N MET A 252 -14.47 11.10 -19.80
CA MET A 252 -15.65 11.95 -19.61
C MET A 252 -16.38 12.24 -20.92
N GLN A 253 -15.64 12.43 -22.02
CA GLN A 253 -16.24 12.55 -23.36
C GLN A 253 -17.02 11.29 -23.74
N SER A 254 -16.48 10.11 -23.46
CA SER A 254 -17.13 8.83 -23.78
C SER A 254 -18.43 8.65 -22.97
N LEU A 255 -18.42 9.04 -21.69
CA LEU A 255 -19.63 9.03 -20.85
C LEU A 255 -20.69 10.01 -21.38
N TYR A 256 -20.27 11.23 -21.73
CA TYR A 256 -21.17 12.25 -22.26
C TYR A 256 -21.81 11.85 -23.60
N SER A 257 -21.02 11.33 -24.54
CA SER A 257 -21.51 10.83 -25.83
C SER A 257 -22.44 9.61 -25.68
N GLY A 258 -22.37 8.91 -24.54
CA GLY A 258 -23.11 7.66 -24.31
C GLY A 258 -22.45 6.43 -24.94
N ASP A 259 -21.16 6.52 -25.26
CA ASP A 259 -20.38 5.43 -25.87
C ASP A 259 -20.09 4.31 -24.86
N LYS A 260 -20.18 4.60 -23.55
CA LYS A 260 -19.88 3.67 -22.47
C LYS A 260 -20.87 3.82 -21.30
N PRO A 261 -21.21 2.72 -20.59
CA PRO A 261 -22.02 2.80 -19.39
C PRO A 261 -21.24 3.43 -18.23
N ASN A 262 -21.92 4.21 -17.40
CA ASN A 262 -21.34 4.84 -16.21
C ASN A 262 -21.37 3.88 -15.02
N GLN A 263 -20.35 3.02 -14.92
CA GLN A 263 -20.22 2.04 -13.85
C GLN A 263 -19.49 2.58 -12.62
N GLY A 264 -18.90 3.77 -12.74
CA GLY A 264 -18.06 4.39 -11.74
C GLY A 264 -16.58 4.04 -11.88
N LEU A 265 -15.79 4.59 -10.96
CA LEU A 265 -14.34 4.49 -10.92
C LEU A 265 -13.90 3.95 -9.56
N TYR A 266 -12.91 3.07 -9.53
CA TYR A 266 -12.17 2.80 -8.30
C TYR A 266 -11.02 3.80 -8.14
N LEU A 267 -10.92 4.37 -6.95
CA LEU A 267 -9.79 5.17 -6.49
C LEU A 267 -9.12 4.44 -5.32
N PHE A 268 -7.82 4.17 -5.43
CA PHE A 268 -7.05 3.48 -4.38
C PHE A 268 -5.57 3.86 -4.43
N VAL A 269 -4.82 3.49 -3.39
CA VAL A 269 -3.37 3.71 -3.31
C VAL A 269 -2.66 2.89 -4.39
N SER A 270 -1.82 3.51 -5.21
CA SER A 270 -1.03 2.74 -6.17
C SER A 270 -0.07 1.82 -5.41
N GLY A 271 0.00 0.55 -5.79
CA GLY A 271 0.75 -0.44 -5.02
C GLY A 271 0.15 -0.74 -3.64
N ALA A 272 -1.17 -0.61 -3.47
CA ALA A 272 -1.91 -0.90 -2.23
C ALA A 272 -1.68 -2.30 -1.63
N SER A 273 -0.93 -3.19 -2.29
CA SER A 273 -0.49 -4.45 -1.71
C SER A 273 0.70 -4.33 -0.74
N ILE A 274 1.49 -3.27 -0.85
CA ILE A 274 2.74 -3.07 -0.09
C ILE A 274 2.90 -1.65 0.45
N ASN A 275 2.19 -0.69 -0.11
CA ASN A 275 2.18 0.71 0.31
C ASN A 275 1.07 0.88 1.34
N PRO A 276 1.38 1.18 2.61
CA PRO A 276 0.39 1.18 3.69
C PRO A 276 -0.28 2.54 3.93
N GLU A 277 0.14 3.57 3.22
CA GLU A 277 -0.30 4.95 3.43
C GLU A 277 -1.81 5.08 3.25
N GLY A 278 -2.37 6.09 3.92
CA GLY A 278 -3.77 6.46 3.80
C GLY A 278 -3.93 7.95 3.50
N PHE A 279 -5.08 8.30 2.92
CA PHE A 279 -5.43 9.68 2.63
C PHE A 279 -6.91 9.92 2.88
N VAL A 280 -7.22 10.98 3.63
CA VAL A 280 -8.60 11.43 3.89
C VAL A 280 -8.93 12.54 2.91
N ILE A 281 -9.88 12.27 2.03
CA ILE A 281 -10.27 13.13 0.93
C ILE A 281 -11.44 14.00 1.36
N LYS A 282 -11.41 15.28 0.98
CA LYS A 282 -12.58 16.16 1.07
C LYS A 282 -13.63 15.72 0.06
N GLY A 283 -14.79 15.31 0.55
CA GLY A 283 -15.98 15.09 -0.27
C GLY A 283 -16.41 16.38 -0.97
N ASN A 284 -17.33 16.27 -1.92
CA ASN A 284 -17.77 17.39 -2.76
C ASN A 284 -18.59 18.48 -2.04
N LYS A 285 -18.97 18.26 -0.77
CA LYS A 285 -19.66 19.24 0.09
C LYS A 285 -19.01 19.37 1.47
N TYR A 286 -17.71 19.09 1.58
CA TYR A 286 -16.97 19.15 2.84
C TYR A 286 -17.26 20.43 3.63
N GLU A 287 -17.85 20.31 4.82
CA GLU A 287 -18.22 21.43 5.69
C GLU A 287 -19.08 22.52 5.00
N GLY A 288 -19.81 22.16 3.94
CA GLY A 288 -20.61 23.08 3.15
C GLY A 288 -19.83 23.99 2.19
N ASP A 289 -18.52 23.78 2.01
CA ASP A 289 -17.69 24.54 1.07
C ASP A 289 -17.60 23.88 -0.32
N THR A 290 -17.05 24.62 -1.30
CA THR A 290 -16.85 24.18 -2.69
C THR A 290 -15.40 23.77 -2.99
N THR A 291 -14.55 23.68 -1.97
CA THR A 291 -13.13 23.28 -2.09
C THR A 291 -12.92 21.77 -2.16
N GLY A 292 -14.00 21.02 -1.96
CA GLY A 292 -14.05 19.56 -2.05
C GLY A 292 -13.67 18.98 -3.40
N MET A 293 -13.74 17.65 -3.48
CA MET A 293 -13.55 16.90 -4.73
C MET A 293 -14.46 17.46 -5.82
N ARG A 294 -13.87 17.72 -6.99
CA ARG A 294 -14.57 18.40 -8.10
C ARG A 294 -13.99 18.05 -9.46
N LEU A 295 -14.77 18.33 -10.48
CA LEU A 295 -14.34 18.33 -11.87
C LEU A 295 -14.06 19.78 -12.32
N GLU A 296 -12.91 20.01 -12.91
CA GLU A 296 -12.59 21.24 -13.64
C GLU A 296 -12.66 20.93 -15.13
N ILE A 297 -13.58 21.60 -15.84
CA ILE A 297 -13.96 21.28 -17.22
C ILE A 297 -13.70 22.49 -18.11
N ILE A 298 -12.93 22.28 -19.18
CA ILE A 298 -12.79 23.19 -20.30
C ILE A 298 -13.42 22.52 -21.51
N TYR A 299 -14.37 23.20 -22.16
CA TYR A 299 -15.12 22.65 -23.28
C TYR A 299 -15.42 23.70 -24.34
N THR A 300 -15.75 23.23 -25.54
CA THR A 300 -16.25 24.03 -26.65
C THR A 300 -17.72 23.70 -26.87
N ASN A 301 -18.57 24.72 -26.91
CA ASN A 301 -19.95 24.56 -27.37
C ASN A 301 -19.96 24.55 -28.91
N LEU A 302 -20.38 23.43 -29.49
CA LEU A 302 -20.37 23.21 -30.94
C LEU A 302 -21.59 23.80 -31.65
N ASP A 303 -22.62 24.18 -30.90
CA ASP A 303 -23.85 24.76 -31.45
C ASP A 303 -23.78 26.29 -31.55
N ASN A 304 -22.75 26.92 -30.96
CA ASN A 304 -22.44 28.34 -31.10
C ASN A 304 -21.47 28.64 -32.27
N THR A 305 -21.49 27.81 -33.31
CA THR A 305 -20.73 28.09 -34.54
C THR A 305 -21.54 29.06 -35.41
N ASN A 306 -21.22 30.35 -35.33
CA ASN A 306 -21.56 31.34 -36.36
C ASN A 306 -20.75 31.08 -37.63
#